data_AF-A0AAD1DPN6-F1
#
_entry.id   AF-A0AAD1DPN6-F1
#
_cell.length_a   1.000
_cell.length_b   1.000
_cell.length_c   1.000
_cell.angle_alpha   90.00
_cell.angle_beta   90.00
_cell.angle_gamma   90.00
#
_symmetry.space_group_name_H-M   'P 1'
#
loop_
_entity.id
_entity.type
_entity.pdbx_description
1 polymer ?
#
loop_
_entity_poly.entity_id
_entity_poly.type
_entity_poly.pdbx_seq_one_letter_code
_entity_poly.pdbx_strand_id
1 'polypeptide(L)'
;MKKQIKISELTEAISEVIKELYKERGTALLDENNQYFNEIGKNLGLERYTSTDHNVTCSKLFAICDFFEISMSEFFIRVEENNKLLKFDKERKGALVSKAYQNK
;
A
#
# COMPACT_ATOMS: atom_id res chain seq x y z
N MET A 1 13.19 9.47 -17.11
CA MET A 1 12.21 8.46 -16.62
C MET A 1 10.80 8.95 -16.93
N LYS A 2 9.92 8.13 -17.51
CA LYS A 2 8.51 8.50 -17.66
C LYS A 2 7.87 8.58 -16.27
N LYS A 3 7.19 9.68 -15.98
CA LYS A 3 6.45 9.91 -14.71
C LYS A 3 5.43 8.77 -14.55
N GLN A 4 5.50 8.01 -13.46
CA GLN A 4 4.51 6.97 -13.17
C GLN A 4 3.15 7.62 -12.92
N ILE A 5 2.08 6.93 -13.32
CA ILE A 5 0.72 7.34 -12.96
C ILE A 5 0.59 7.20 -11.45
N LYS A 6 -0.04 8.19 -10.83
CA LYS A 6 -0.22 8.25 -9.39
C LYS A 6 -1.67 8.60 -9.11
N ILE A 7 -2.35 7.70 -8.41
CA ILE A 7 -3.74 7.88 -7.95
C ILE A 7 -3.64 8.05 -6.45
N SER A 8 -3.67 9.29 -5.96
CA SER A 8 -3.44 9.60 -4.53
C SER A 8 -4.40 8.86 -3.62
N GLU A 9 -5.65 8.69 -4.05
CA GLU A 9 -6.67 7.93 -3.31
C GLU A 9 -6.24 6.48 -3.04
N LEU A 10 -5.49 5.86 -3.98
CA LEU A 10 -5.01 4.49 -3.85
C LEU A 10 -3.79 4.43 -2.93
N THR A 11 -2.81 5.30 -3.14
CA THR A 11 -1.57 5.32 -2.36
C THR A 11 -1.81 5.76 -0.91
N GLU A 12 -2.76 6.66 -0.66
CA GLU A 12 -3.23 7.01 0.68
C GLU A 12 -3.89 5.82 1.37
N ALA A 13 -4.84 5.14 0.71
CA ALA A 13 -5.51 3.98 1.29
C ALA A 13 -4.54 2.81 1.58
N ILE A 14 -3.59 2.55 0.68
CA ILE A 14 -2.50 1.58 0.93
C ILE A 14 -1.68 1.99 2.16
N SER A 15 -1.35 3.27 2.29
CA SER A 15 -0.59 3.79 3.43
C SER A 15 -1.33 3.57 4.75
N GLU A 16 -2.64 3.87 4.78
CA GLU A 16 -3.47 3.68 5.96
C GLU A 16 -3.64 2.22 6.33
N VAL A 17 -3.90 1.32 5.37
CA VAL A 17 -3.98 -0.13 5.65
C VAL A 17 -2.66 -0.66 6.21
N ILE A 18 -1.52 -0.23 5.66
CA ILE A 18 -0.21 -0.58 6.20
C ILE A 18 -0.04 -0.06 7.64
N LYS A 19 -0.50 1.17 7.95
CA LYS A 19 -0.50 1.71 9.32
C LYS A 19 -1.38 0.92 10.28
N GLU A 20 -2.56 0.51 9.85
CA GLU A 20 -3.50 -0.29 10.63
C GLU A 20 -2.91 -1.66 10.95
N LEU A 21 -2.32 -2.34 9.96
CA LEU A 21 -1.64 -3.62 10.15
C LEU A 21 -0.52 -3.53 11.19
N TYR A 22 0.23 -2.40 11.28
CA TYR A 22 1.18 -2.21 12.38
C TYR A 22 0.52 -2.10 13.74
N LYS A 23 -0.55 -1.31 13.84
CA LYS A 23 -1.25 -1.09 15.10
C LYS A 23 -1.83 -2.41 15.63
N GLU A 24 -2.35 -3.25 14.73
CA GLU A 24 -2.87 -4.58 15.06
C GLU A 24 -1.78 -5.53 15.58
N ARG A 25 -0.56 -5.45 15.02
CA ARG A 25 0.55 -6.33 15.41
C ARG A 25 1.19 -5.95 16.76
N GLY A 26 1.13 -4.67 17.15
CA GLY A 26 1.46 -4.21 18.51
C GLY A 26 2.94 -4.20 18.88
N THR A 27 3.83 -4.45 17.93
CA THR A 27 5.30 -4.53 18.09
C THR A 27 6.02 -3.32 17.49
N ALA A 28 7.26 -3.08 17.92
CA ALA A 28 8.07 -1.99 17.40
C ALA A 28 8.57 -2.31 15.97
N LEU A 29 8.16 -1.48 15.01
CA LEU A 29 8.38 -1.60 13.56
C LEU A 29 9.86 -1.80 13.16
N LEU A 30 10.78 -1.22 13.94
CA LEU A 30 12.22 -1.33 13.71
C LEU A 30 12.72 -2.76 13.95
N ASP A 31 12.25 -3.41 15.02
CA ASP A 31 12.74 -4.72 15.43
C ASP A 31 12.27 -5.80 14.47
N GLU A 32 11.02 -5.74 14.02
CA GLU A 32 10.48 -6.70 13.04
C GLU A 32 11.06 -6.49 11.64
N ASN A 33 11.26 -5.25 11.21
CA ASN A 33 11.97 -4.98 9.95
C ASN A 33 13.40 -5.49 10.00
N ASN A 34 14.09 -5.33 11.14
CA ASN A 34 15.43 -5.86 11.33
C ASN A 34 15.41 -7.39 11.31
N GLN A 35 14.42 -8.02 11.94
CA GLN A 35 14.28 -9.48 11.95
C GLN A 35 14.00 -10.03 10.54
N TYR A 36 13.01 -9.47 9.84
CA TYR A 36 12.71 -9.85 8.45
C TYR A 36 13.89 -9.57 7.51
N PHE A 37 14.61 -8.47 7.72
CA PHE A 37 15.85 -8.19 6.99
C PHE A 37 16.93 -9.23 7.27
N ASN A 38 17.09 -9.66 8.52
CA ASN A 38 18.06 -10.68 8.90
C ASN A 38 17.70 -12.06 8.32
N GLU A 39 16.41 -12.38 8.19
CA GLU A 39 15.93 -13.66 7.66
C GLU A 39 15.93 -13.71 6.12
N ILE A 40 15.51 -12.63 5.45
CA ILE A 40 15.28 -12.60 3.99
C ILE A 40 16.33 -11.75 3.24
N GLY A 41 17.14 -10.97 3.94
CA GLY A 41 18.20 -10.11 3.37
C GLY A 41 17.67 -8.87 2.64
N LYS A 42 16.39 -8.51 2.81
CA LYS A 42 15.74 -7.39 2.09
C LYS A 42 14.93 -6.51 3.02
N ASN A 43 15.19 -5.20 2.98
CA ASN A 43 14.48 -4.23 3.79
C ASN A 43 13.14 -3.90 3.11
N LEU A 44 12.04 -4.00 3.87
CA LEU A 44 10.70 -3.67 3.41
C LEU A 44 10.45 -2.17 3.23
N GLY A 45 11.33 -1.29 3.72
CA GLY A 45 11.24 0.16 3.51
C GLY A 45 9.89 0.72 3.94
N LEU A 46 9.29 0.10 4.96
CA LEU A 46 7.93 0.33 5.43
C LEU A 46 7.69 1.78 5.83
N GLU A 47 8.73 2.45 6.33
CA GLU A 47 8.74 3.87 6.65
C GLU A 47 8.38 4.77 5.46
N ARG A 48 8.68 4.32 4.23
CA ARG A 48 8.34 5.05 2.99
C ARG A 48 6.89 4.92 2.60
N TYR A 49 6.19 3.90 3.10
CA TYR A 49 4.79 3.67 2.77
C TYR A 49 3.85 4.13 3.87
N THR A 50 4.36 4.48 5.05
CA THR A 50 3.58 5.07 6.16
C THR A 50 3.65 6.59 6.23
N SER A 51 4.66 7.22 5.62
CA SER A 51 4.91 8.66 5.78
C SER A 51 4.65 9.49 4.52
N THR A 52 4.49 8.83 3.37
CA THR A 52 4.57 9.49 2.07
C THR A 52 3.62 8.85 1.06
N ASP A 53 3.08 9.70 0.17
CA ASP A 53 2.23 9.32 -0.96
C ASP A 53 3.11 8.72 -2.08
N HIS A 54 3.70 7.55 -1.83
CA HIS A 54 4.59 6.83 -2.74
C HIS A 54 3.87 5.66 -3.42
N ASN A 55 4.13 5.49 -4.72
CA ASN A 55 3.75 4.26 -5.41
C ASN A 55 4.50 3.07 -4.81
N VAL A 56 3.77 1.99 -4.57
CA VAL A 56 4.31 0.70 -4.20
C VAL A 56 4.32 -0.21 -5.43
N THR A 57 5.39 -0.96 -5.65
CA THR A 57 5.43 -1.96 -6.73
C THR A 57 4.70 -3.22 -6.29
N CYS A 58 4.13 -4.00 -7.22
CA CYS A 58 3.41 -5.23 -6.87
C CYS A 58 4.29 -6.23 -6.09
N SER A 59 5.56 -6.40 -6.48
CA SER A 59 6.50 -7.28 -5.76
C SER A 59 6.75 -6.80 -4.33
N LYS A 60 6.78 -5.49 -4.12
CA LYS A 60 6.96 -4.91 -2.79
C LYS A 60 5.71 -5.09 -1.93
N LEU A 61 4.54 -4.86 -2.52
CA LEU A 61 3.27 -5.09 -1.86
C LEU A 61 3.11 -6.55 -1.45
N PHE A 62 3.50 -7.49 -2.31
CA PHE A 62 3.52 -8.91 -1.98
C PHE A 62 4.41 -9.20 -0.76
N ALA A 63 5.64 -8.68 -0.74
CA ALA A 63 6.56 -8.87 0.39
C ALA A 63 6.01 -8.26 1.69
N ILE A 64 5.26 -7.15 1.61
CA ILE A 64 4.57 -6.55 2.76
C ILE A 64 3.46 -7.48 3.25
N CYS A 65 2.65 -8.02 2.33
CA CYS A 65 1.57 -8.96 2.66
C CYS A 65 2.13 -10.23 3.33
N ASP A 66 3.20 -10.79 2.77
CA ASP A 66 3.90 -11.96 3.31
C ASP A 66 4.42 -11.70 4.73
N PHE A 67 5.07 -10.55 4.94
CA PHE A 67 5.56 -10.13 6.26
C PHE A 67 4.45 -10.00 7.32
N PHE A 68 3.27 -9.51 6.94
CA PHE A 68 2.10 -9.40 7.83
C PHE A 68 1.23 -10.66 7.86
N GLU A 69 1.65 -11.73 7.18
CA GLU A 69 0.92 -13.00 7.08
C GLU A 69 -0.52 -12.83 6.58
N ILE A 70 -0.73 -11.87 5.68
CA ILE A 70 -2.03 -11.54 5.07
C ILE A 70 -2.01 -11.88 3.57
N SER A 71 -3.12 -12.39 3.03
CA SER A 71 -3.22 -12.60 1.60
C SER A 71 -3.33 -11.26 0.85
N MET A 72 -2.80 -11.18 -0.38
CA MET A 72 -2.95 -9.97 -1.20
C MET A 72 -4.42 -9.60 -1.44
N SER A 73 -5.30 -10.59 -1.59
CA SER A 73 -6.74 -10.35 -1.75
C SER A 73 -7.34 -9.67 -0.52
N GLU A 74 -7.01 -10.16 0.67
CA GLU A 74 -7.47 -9.58 1.93
C GLU A 74 -6.93 -8.15 2.10
N PHE A 75 -5.65 -7.93 1.75
CA PHE A 75 -5.06 -6.60 1.77
C PHE A 75 -5.85 -5.61 0.88
N PHE A 76 -6.20 -6.00 -0.36
CA PHE A 76 -6.96 -5.14 -1.26
C PHE A 76 -8.41 -4.94 -0.83
N ILE A 77 -9.03 -5.91 -0.16
CA ILE A 77 -10.34 -5.73 0.47
C ILE A 77 -10.26 -4.60 1.49
N ARG A 78 -9.28 -4.62 2.40
CA ARG A 78 -9.08 -3.57 3.39
C ARG A 78 -8.82 -2.20 2.74
N VAL A 79 -8.07 -2.16 1.64
CA VAL A 79 -7.83 -0.91 0.87
C VAL A 79 -9.15 -0.34 0.32
N GLU A 80 -10.01 -1.17 -0.26
CA GLU A 80 -11.32 -0.75 -0.77
C GLU A 80 -12.28 -0.33 0.36
N GLU A 81 -12.17 -0.94 1.54
CA GLU A 81 -12.95 -0.59 2.72
C GLU A 81 -12.51 0.75 3.32
N ASN A 82 -11.20 1.01 3.37
CA ASN A 82 -10.62 2.27 3.83
C ASN A 82 -11.01 3.43 2.88
N ASN A 83 -11.02 3.18 1.56
CA ASN A 83 -11.49 4.16 0.58
C ASN A 83 -12.46 3.56 -0.45
N LYS A 84 -13.75 3.73 -0.18
CA LYS A 84 -14.85 3.24 -1.03
C LYS A 84 -14.85 3.76 -2.48
N LEU A 85 -14.11 4.84 -2.78
CA LEU A 85 -13.95 5.33 -4.15
C LEU A 85 -13.11 4.38 -5.02
N LEU A 86 -12.27 3.55 -4.40
CA LEU A 86 -11.44 2.57 -5.08
C LEU A 86 -12.23 1.33 -5.49
N LYS A 87 -13.32 1.01 -4.76
CA LYS A 87 -14.22 -0.07 -5.11
C LYS A 87 -14.89 0.23 -6.45
N PHE A 88 -14.87 -0.76 -7.35
CA PHE A 88 -15.41 -0.59 -8.69
C PHE A 88 -16.89 -0.16 -8.67
N ASP A 89 -17.19 0.90 -9.41
CA ASP A 89 -18.53 1.42 -9.62
C ASP A 89 -18.67 1.87 -11.07
N LYS A 90 -19.76 1.43 -11.73
CA LYS A 90 -20.03 1.73 -13.14
C LYS A 90 -20.19 3.23 -13.38
N GLU A 91 -20.78 3.97 -12.44
CA GLU A 91 -21.02 5.41 -12.58
C GLU A 91 -19.72 6.22 -12.49
N ARG A 92 -18.71 5.71 -11.77
CA ARG A 92 -17.41 6.36 -11.56
C ARG A 92 -16.30 5.76 -12.42
N LYS A 93 -16.61 4.87 -13.36
CA LYS A 93 -15.61 4.15 -14.17
C LYS A 93 -14.63 5.12 -14.83
N GLY A 94 -13.35 4.97 -14.50
CA GLY A 94 -12.26 5.76 -15.09
C GLY A 94 -12.11 7.19 -14.54
N ALA A 95 -12.95 7.64 -13.59
CA ALA A 95 -12.87 8.99 -13.04
C ALA A 95 -11.51 9.27 -12.38
N LEU A 96 -11.06 8.38 -11.49
CA LEU A 96 -9.77 8.50 -10.81
C LEU A 96 -8.59 8.39 -11.78
N VAL A 97 -8.69 7.49 -12.76
CA VAL A 97 -7.66 7.32 -13.80
C VAL A 97 -7.54 8.60 -14.61
N SER A 98 -8.64 9.11 -15.17
CA SER A 98 -8.65 10.36 -15.95
C SER A 98 -8.07 11.53 -15.16
N LYS A 99 -8.47 11.70 -13.88
CA LYS A 99 -7.92 12.71 -12.97
C LYS A 99 -6.39 12.61 -12.85
N ALA A 100 -5.88 11.40 -12.65
CA ALA A 100 -4.44 11.15 -12.51
C ALA A 100 -3.64 11.47 -13.78
N TYR A 101 -4.24 11.35 -14.97
CA TYR A 101 -3.60 11.70 -16.23
C TYR A 101 -3.70 13.19 -16.58
N GLN A 102 -4.71 13.90 -16.07
CA GLN A 102 -4.90 15.35 -16.28
C GLN A 102 -3.97 16.20 -15.40
N ASN A 103 -3.56 15.71 -14.23
CA ASN A 103 -2.62 16.39 -13.34
C ASN A 103 -1.14 16.29 -13.81
N LYS A 104 -0.89 16.28 -15.13
CA LYS A 104 0.44 16.16 -15.71
C LYS A 104 1.12 17.50 -15.95
#